data_AF-A0A7C3NZ98-F1
#
_entry.id   AF-A0A7C3NZ98-F1
#
_cell.length_a   1.000
_cell.length_b   1.000
_cell.length_c   1.000
_cell.angle_alpha   90.00
_cell.angle_beta   90.00
_cell.angle_gamma   90.00
#
_symmetry.space_group_name_H-M   'P 1'
#
loop_
_entity.id
_entity.type
_entity.pdbx_description
1 polymer ?
#
loop_
_entity_poly.entity_id
_entity_poly.type
_entity_poly.pdbx_seq_one_letter_code
_entity_poly.pdbx_strand_id
1 'polypeptide(L)' 'PSWGWTLAFGTRYLRDAPHIATFSGLAIMATVLGFNLLGDGIRDLLDPKFRPQ' A
#
# COMPACT_ATOMS: atom_id res chain seq x y z
N PRO A 1 19.56 -12.85 19.81
CA PRO A 1 19.28 -11.95 18.67
C PRO A 1 18.77 -10.58 19.17
N SER A 2 19.60 -9.55 19.08
CA SER A 2 19.21 -8.19 19.48
C SER A 2 18.47 -7.49 18.34
N TRP A 3 17.54 -6.61 18.69
CA TRP A 3 16.81 -5.77 17.73
C TRP A 3 17.75 -4.98 16.81
N GLY A 4 18.92 -4.55 17.32
CA GLY A 4 19.94 -3.87 16.52
C GLY A 4 20.62 -4.75 15.46
N TRP A 5 20.80 -6.04 15.74
CA TRP A 5 21.37 -6.97 14.77
C TRP A 5 20.38 -7.28 13.64
N THR A 6 19.08 -7.39 13.96
CA THR A 6 18.01 -7.55 12.96
C THR A 6 17.90 -6.35 12.04
N LEU A 7 18.00 -5.13 12.59
CA LEU A 7 18.00 -3.88 11.80
C LEU A 7 19.23 -3.81 10.87
N ALA A 8 20.43 -4.12 11.37
CA ALA A 8 21.66 -4.10 10.57
C ALA A 8 21.64 -5.12 9.42
N PHE A 9 21.00 -6.27 9.60
CA PHE A 9 20.80 -7.25 8.52
C PHE A 9 19.77 -6.79 7.49
N GLY A 10 18.66 -6.18 7.94
CA GLY A 10 17.62 -5.66 7.03
C GLY A 10 18.11 -4.51 6.16
N THR A 11 18.96 -3.62 6.68
CA THR A 11 19.56 -2.53 5.88
C THR A 11 20.54 -3.01 4.82
N ARG A 12 21.17 -4.17 5.02
CA ARG A 12 22.04 -4.78 4.01
C ARG A 12 21.25 -5.24 2.78
N TYR A 13 20.06 -5.81 2.99
CA TYR A 13 19.14 -6.15 1.91
C TYR A 13 18.62 -4.94 1.15
N LEU A 14 18.38 -3.82 1.83
CA LEU A 14 18.02 -2.55 1.19
C LEU A 14 19.13 -2.03 0.25
N ARG A 15 20.40 -2.27 0.60
CA ARG A 15 21.55 -1.82 -0.19
C ARG A 15 21.91 -2.78 -1.33
N ASP A 16 21.87 -4.08 -1.09
CA ASP A 16 22.29 -5.10 -2.07
C ASP A 16 21.16 -5.48 -3.04
N ALA A 17 19.90 -5.40 -2.61
CA ALA A 17 18.72 -5.80 -3.39
C ALA A 17 17.58 -4.77 -3.29
N PRO A 18 17.77 -3.53 -3.78
CA PRO A 18 16.80 -2.45 -3.63
C PRO A 18 15.43 -2.77 -4.26
N HIS A 19 15.39 -3.63 -5.28
CA HIS A 19 14.16 -4.06 -5.95
C HIS A 19 13.18 -4.78 -5.01
N ILE A 20 13.67 -5.47 -3.96
CA ILE A 20 12.81 -6.16 -2.99
C ILE A 20 12.00 -5.14 -2.18
N ALA A 21 12.65 -4.04 -1.77
CA ALA A 21 11.98 -2.95 -1.08
C ALA A 21 11.01 -2.20 -2.01
N THR A 22 11.39 -1.97 -3.27
CA THR A 22 10.50 -1.35 -4.27
C THR A 22 9.26 -2.19 -4.53
N PHE A 23 9.40 -3.51 -4.74
CA PHE A 23 8.26 -4.40 -4.97
C PHE A 23 7.31 -4.44 -3.77
N SER A 24 7.87 -4.54 -2.55
CA SER A 24 7.09 -4.51 -1.31
C SER A 24 6.32 -3.18 -1.16
N GLY A 25 6.97 -2.05 -1.46
CA GLY A 25 6.33 -0.73 -1.46
C GLY A 25 5.23 -0.60 -2.52
N LEU A 26 5.47 -1.10 -3.74
CA LEU A 26 4.49 -1.09 -4.82
C LEU A 26 3.29 -1.98 -4.52
N ALA A 27 3.49 -3.14 -3.89
CA ALA A 27 2.40 -4.02 -3.48
C ALA A 27 1.46 -3.32 -2.47
N ILE A 28 2.03 -2.63 -1.48
CA ILE A 28 1.25 -1.85 -0.52
C ILE A 28 0.54 -0.68 -1.22
N MET A 29 1.24 0.06 -2.08
CA MET A 29 0.67 1.17 -2.85
C MET A 29 -0.52 0.70 -3.69
N ALA A 30 -0.36 -0.38 -4.45
CA ALA A 30 -1.42 -0.95 -5.27
C ALA A 30 -2.62 -1.42 -4.43
N THR A 31 -2.36 -2.00 -3.27
CA THR A 31 -3.40 -2.43 -2.32
C THR A 31 -4.20 -1.22 -1.83
N VAL A 32 -3.53 -0.18 -1.35
CA VAL A 32 -4.18 1.05 -0.86
C VAL A 32 -4.95 1.74 -1.97
N LEU A 33 -4.37 1.89 -3.16
CA LEU A 33 -5.04 2.47 -4.32
C LEU A 33 -6.27 1.65 -4.73
N GLY A 34 -6.16 0.32 -4.79
CA GLY A 34 -7.28 -0.56 -5.11
C GLY A 34 -8.41 -0.43 -4.10
N PHE A 35 -8.12 -0.42 -2.80
CA PHE A 35 -9.12 -0.21 -1.77
C PHE A 35 -9.72 1.21 -1.78
N ASN A 36 -8.91 2.22 -2.08
CA ASN A 36 -9.38 3.60 -2.17
C ASN A 36 -10.35 3.78 -3.35
N LEU A 37 -9.98 3.28 -4.53
CA LEU A 37 -10.83 3.29 -5.72
C LEU A 37 -12.08 2.42 -5.58
N LEU A 38 -11.96 1.25 -4.93
CA LEU A 38 -13.12 0.40 -4.63
C LEU A 38 -14.06 1.11 -3.66
N GLY A 39 -13.54 1.76 -2.63
CA GLY A 39 -14.34 2.54 -1.68
C GLY A 39 -15.03 3.72 -2.33
N ASP A 40 -14.36 4.42 -3.24
CA ASP A 40 -14.96 5.50 -4.01
C ASP A 40 -15.99 4.97 -5.03
N GLY A 41 -15.73 3.84 -5.69
CA GLY A 41 -16.70 3.21 -6.59
C GLY A 41 -17.94 2.70 -5.86
N ILE A 42 -17.77 2.12 -4.66
CA ILE A 42 -18.89 1.78 -3.77
C ILE A 42 -19.62 3.05 -3.34
N ARG A 43 -18.91 4.12 -2.97
CA ARG A 43 -19.53 5.41 -2.61
C ARG A 43 -20.33 5.97 -3.77
N ASP A 44 -19.82 5.97 -4.99
CA ASP A 44 -20.53 6.46 -6.16
C ASP A 44 -21.77 5.63 -6.49
N LEU A 45 -21.71 4.31 -6.29
CA LEU A 45 -22.86 3.41 -6.43
C LEU A 45 -23.90 3.61 -5.32
N LEU A 46 -23.46 3.94 -4.10
CA LEU A 46 -24.33 4.18 -2.95
C LEU A 46 -24.82 5.63 -2.84
N ASP A 47 -24.12 6.59 -3.43
CA ASP A 47 -24.46 8.01 -3.44
C ASP A 47 -25.65 8.21 -4.39
N PRO A 48 -26.88 8.36 -3.87
CA PRO A 48 -28.06 8.50 -4.69
C PRO A 48 -28.14 9.96 -5.13
N LYS A 49 -27.24 10.40 -6.01
CA LYS A 49 -27.19 11.79 -6.47
C LYS A 49 -28.29 12.17 -7.47
N PHE A 50 -29.43 11.47 -7.45
CA PHE A 50 -30.64 11.88 -8.16
C PHE A 50 -31.87 11.75 -7.25
N ARG A 51 -31.98 12.61 -6.24
CA ARG A 51 -33.29 13.18 -5.89
C ARG A 51 -33.31 14.64 -6.30
N PRO A 52 -33.76 14.95 -7.53
CA PRO A 52 -34.36 16.24 -7.80
C PRO A 52 -35.70 16.29 -7.06
N GLN A 53 -35.71 16.91 -5.88
CA GLN A 53 -36.86 17.56 -5.25
C GLN A 53 -36.34 18.81 -4.53
#